data_AF-A0A344L317-F1
#
_entry.id   AF-A0A344L317-F1
#
_cell.length_a   1.000
_cell.length_b   1.000
_cell.length_c   1.000
_cell.angle_alpha   90.00
_cell.angle_beta   90.00
_cell.angle_gamma   90.00
#
_symmetry.space_group_name_H-M   'P 1'
#
loop_
_entity.id
_entity.type
_entity.pdbx_description
1 polymer ?
#
loop_
_entity_poly.entity_id
_entity_poly.type
_entity_poly.pdbx_seq_one_letter_code
_entity_poly.pdbx_strand_id
1 'polypeptide(L)'
;MTGGFTLVVCDLGGCLRAPGGHDVLGALGAFVRSTCHGVLVRAGCLFQALADEDAPCCRGRGGAGAFVLVQRCDAARRPLGPAVVAGPLHEAADTAALCDWLATGLGAGEPLPSHLRPVTVSGTS
;
A
#
# COMPACT_ATOMS: atom_id res chain seq x y z
N MET A 1 -5.89 17.67 -10.18
CA MET A 1 -6.45 16.95 -9.01
C MET A 1 -6.43 17.90 -7.81
N THR A 2 -7.55 18.11 -7.13
CA THR A 2 -7.65 19.00 -5.95
C THR A 2 -7.54 18.24 -4.61
N GLY A 3 -7.04 17.01 -4.64
CA GLY A 3 -6.89 16.13 -3.49
C GLY A 3 -5.57 15.37 -3.54
N GLY A 4 -5.15 14.85 -2.39
CA GLY A 4 -3.91 14.09 -2.21
C GLY A 4 -4.17 12.67 -1.71
N PHE A 5 -3.12 12.04 -1.21
CA PHE A 5 -3.20 10.72 -0.59
C PHE A 5 -2.18 10.58 0.53
N THR A 6 -2.46 9.65 1.43
CA THR A 6 -1.53 9.16 2.44
C THR A 6 -1.26 7.69 2.17
N LEU A 7 0.01 7.35 1.99
CA LEU A 7 0.52 5.98 1.94
C LEU A 7 1.07 5.62 3.32
N VAL A 8 0.65 4.50 3.87
CA VAL A 8 1.23 3.92 5.08
C VAL A 8 1.86 2.58 4.71
N VAL A 9 3.17 2.45 4.92
CA VAL A 9 3.90 1.20 4.67
C VAL A 9 4.33 0.58 5.99
N CYS A 10 4.12 -0.73 6.11
CA CYS A 10 4.67 -1.51 7.22
C CYS A 10 6.20 -1.52 7.11
N ASP A 11 6.92 -1.17 8.18
CA ASP A 11 8.37 -1.23 8.25
C ASP A 11 8.92 -2.31 9.19
N LEU A 12 8.04 -3.15 9.72
CA LEU A 12 8.41 -4.27 10.57
C LEU A 12 9.29 -5.26 9.77
N GLY A 13 10.40 -5.68 10.38
CA GLY A 13 11.37 -6.59 9.77
C GLY A 13 10.69 -7.86 9.24
N GLY A 14 10.90 -8.16 7.95
CA GLY A 14 10.27 -9.28 7.24
C GLY A 14 9.14 -8.85 6.29
N CYS A 15 8.39 -7.79 6.59
CA CYS A 15 7.32 -7.29 5.73
C CYS A 15 7.84 -6.47 4.53
N LEU A 16 8.91 -5.68 4.74
CA LEU A 16 9.52 -4.87 3.66
C LEU A 16 10.43 -5.67 2.73
N ARG A 17 10.79 -6.90 3.09
CA ARG A 17 11.82 -7.64 2.36
C ARG A 17 11.20 -8.41 1.21
N ALA A 18 11.05 -7.72 0.08
CA ALA A 18 10.69 -8.33 -1.18
C ALA A 18 11.71 -9.41 -1.62
N PRO A 19 11.27 -10.56 -2.14
CA PRO A 19 12.13 -11.58 -2.73
C PRO A 19 12.78 -10.98 -3.98
N GLY A 20 14.05 -10.58 -3.84
CA GLY A 20 14.79 -9.88 -4.91
C GLY A 20 15.48 -8.60 -4.47
N GLY A 21 15.25 -8.12 -3.24
CA GLY A 21 15.97 -6.96 -2.68
C GLY A 21 15.54 -5.61 -3.28
N HIS A 22 14.36 -5.55 -3.90
CA HIS A 22 13.75 -4.30 -4.38
C HIS A 22 13.49 -3.33 -3.21
N ASP A 23 13.97 -2.09 -3.34
CA ASP A 23 13.79 -1.04 -2.34
C ASP A 23 12.42 -0.36 -2.52
N VAL A 24 11.38 -1.01 -2.00
CA VAL A 24 10.00 -0.51 -2.02
C VAL A 24 9.91 0.86 -1.34
N LEU A 25 10.56 1.04 -0.20
CA LEU A 25 10.47 2.28 0.57
C LEU A 25 11.13 3.44 -0.18
N GLY A 26 12.30 3.22 -0.77
CA GLY A 26 13.00 4.20 -1.60
C GLY A 26 12.18 4.59 -2.83
N ALA A 27 11.61 3.61 -3.53
CA ALA A 27 10.79 3.84 -4.72
C ALA A 27 9.50 4.64 -4.41
N LEU A 28 8.74 4.24 -3.37
CA LEU A 28 7.56 4.99 -2.93
C LEU A 28 7.92 6.40 -2.45
N GLY A 29 9.04 6.54 -1.72
CA GLY A 29 9.54 7.83 -1.27
C GLY A 29 9.88 8.77 -2.44
N ALA A 30 10.50 8.25 -3.50
CA ALA A 30 10.80 9.02 -4.70
C ALA A 30 9.52 9.48 -5.41
N PHE A 31 8.55 8.58 -5.56
CA PHE A 31 7.25 8.92 -6.14
C PHE A 31 6.53 9.99 -5.33
N VAL A 32 6.37 9.81 -4.01
CA VAL A 32 5.67 10.78 -3.15
C VAL A 32 6.30 12.18 -3.23
N ARG A 33 7.63 12.27 -3.28
CA ARG A 33 8.34 13.56 -3.45
C ARG A 33 8.06 14.26 -4.78
N SER A 34 7.65 13.52 -5.82
CA SER A 34 7.24 14.10 -7.10
C SER A 34 5.78 14.59 -7.12
N THR A 35 5.02 14.35 -6.06
CA THR A 35 3.60 14.73 -5.97
C THR A 35 3.41 15.95 -5.06
N CYS A 36 2.45 16.82 -5.39
CA CYS A 36 2.19 18.02 -4.58
C CYS A 36 1.57 17.71 -3.20
N HIS A 37 0.81 16.61 -3.10
CA HIS A 37 0.00 16.28 -1.93
C HIS A 37 0.10 14.81 -1.50
N GLY A 38 1.13 14.07 -1.90
CA GLY A 38 1.41 12.73 -1.36
C GLY A 38 2.08 12.83 0.01
N VAL A 39 1.76 11.91 0.91
CA VAL A 39 2.50 11.68 2.16
C VAL A 39 2.82 10.20 2.25
N LEU A 40 4.05 9.89 2.67
CA LEU A 40 4.48 8.55 3.02
C LEU A 40 4.70 8.47 4.53
N VAL A 41 4.01 7.53 5.17
CA VAL A 41 4.11 7.22 6.59
C VAL A 41 4.70 5.83 6.74
N ARG A 42 5.68 5.70 7.63
CA ARG A 42 6.16 4.41 8.10
C ARG A 42 5.41 4.05 9.37
N ALA A 43 4.97 2.81 9.47
CA ALA A 43 4.32 2.26 10.65
C ALA A 43 4.85 0.87 10.94
N GLY A 44 4.57 0.36 12.15
CA GLY A 44 4.70 -1.07 12.43
C GLY A 44 3.72 -1.92 11.60
N CYS A 45 3.45 -3.15 12.04
CA CYS A 45 2.55 -4.03 11.31
C CYS A 45 1.16 -3.41 11.10
N LEU A 46 0.78 -3.18 9.84
CA LEU A 46 -0.55 -2.65 9.48
C LEU A 46 -1.69 -3.59 9.90
N PHE A 47 -1.38 -4.87 10.06
CA PHE A 47 -2.31 -5.93 10.41
C PHE A 47 -2.13 -6.41 11.84
N GLN A 48 -1.52 -5.61 12.72
CA GLN A 48 -1.24 -5.98 14.12
C GLN A 48 -2.47 -6.43 14.93
N ALA A 49 -3.68 -6.07 14.48
CA ALA A 49 -4.93 -6.46 15.12
C ALA A 49 -5.47 -7.82 14.63
N LEU A 50 -4.88 -8.40 13.58
CA LEU A 50 -5.20 -9.72 13.08
C LEU A 50 -4.34 -10.76 13.79
N ALA A 51 -4.84 -11.99 13.92
CA ALA A 51 -3.99 -13.11 14.33
C ALA A 51 -2.85 -13.28 13.32
N ASP A 52 -1.68 -13.75 13.79
CA ASP A 52 -0.49 -13.91 12.95
C ASP A 52 -0.73 -14.79 11.71
N GLU A 53 -1.71 -15.69 11.76
CA GLU A 53 -2.09 -16.57 10.65
C GLU A 53 -3.03 -15.93 9.62
N ASP A 54 -3.73 -14.86 10.01
CA ASP A 54 -4.66 -14.11 9.17
C ASP A 54 -4.02 -12.84 8.58
N ALA A 55 -2.95 -12.35 9.19
CA ALA A 55 -2.21 -11.20 8.71
C ALA A 55 -1.53 -11.51 7.36
N PRO A 56 -1.89 -10.84 6.25
CA PRO A 56 -1.34 -11.15 4.92
C PRO A 56 0.18 -11.04 4.81
N CYS A 57 0.80 -10.24 5.70
CA CYS A 57 2.24 -10.05 5.80
C CYS A 57 2.95 -11.14 6.63
N CYS A 58 2.23 -11.92 7.43
CA CYS A 58 2.75 -12.98 8.27
C CYS A 58 2.48 -14.34 7.60
N ARG A 59 3.53 -14.95 7.05
CA ARG A 59 3.57 -16.33 6.52
C ARG A 59 2.62 -16.70 5.36
N GLY A 60 3.21 -16.85 4.17
CA GLY A 60 2.95 -17.98 3.26
C GLY A 60 1.66 -18.00 2.43
N ARG A 61 0.63 -17.20 2.73
CA ARG A 61 -0.60 -17.14 1.90
C ARG A 61 -0.69 -15.91 0.99
N GLY A 62 -0.02 -14.81 1.36
CA GLY A 62 0.00 -13.56 0.59
C GLY A 62 1.19 -13.38 -0.35
N GLY A 63 2.25 -14.18 -0.22
CA GLY A 63 3.55 -13.90 -0.84
C GLY A 63 4.42 -12.99 0.03
N ALA A 64 5.75 -13.09 -0.12
CA ALA A 64 6.69 -12.27 0.65
C ALA A 64 6.77 -10.88 0.02
N GLY A 65 6.24 -9.82 0.64
CA GLY A 65 6.32 -8.48 0.08
C GLY A 65 5.61 -7.43 0.93
N ALA A 66 5.87 -6.16 0.61
CA ALA A 66 5.32 -5.07 1.39
C ALA A 66 3.83 -4.86 1.07
N PHE A 67 3.02 -4.65 2.10
CA PHE A 67 1.66 -4.15 1.96
C PHE A 67 1.63 -2.67 2.32
N VAL A 68 0.80 -1.92 1.61
CA VAL A 68 0.65 -0.48 1.75
C VAL A 68 -0.81 -0.14 1.95
N LEU A 69 -1.13 0.70 2.92
CA LEU A 69 -2.47 1.26 3.08
C LEU A 69 -2.51 2.63 2.41
N VAL A 70 -3.48 2.82 1.52
CA VAL A 70 -3.71 4.04 0.76
C VAL A 70 -4.98 4.70 1.25
N GLN A 71 -4.85 5.88 1.85
CA GLN A 71 -5.98 6.73 2.20
C GLN A 71 -6.03 7.91 1.24
N ARG A 72 -7.09 7.98 0.42
CA ARG A 72 -7.39 9.18 -0.36
C ARG A 72 -7.76 10.32 0.58
N CYS A 73 -7.32 11.54 0.30
CA CYS A 73 -7.65 12.70 1.13
C CYS A 73 -7.86 13.98 0.30
N ASP A 74 -8.57 14.94 0.86
CA ASP A 74 -8.67 16.28 0.28
C ASP A 74 -7.40 17.12 0.57
N ALA A 75 -7.36 18.35 0.06
CA ALA A 75 -6.25 19.27 0.30
C ALA A 75 -6.05 19.63 1.78
N ALA A 76 -7.09 19.49 2.61
CA ALA A 76 -7.04 19.67 4.06
C ALA A 76 -6.72 18.37 4.81
N ARG A 77 -6.28 17.31 4.10
CA ARG A 77 -5.93 15.98 4.63
C ARG A 77 -7.10 15.23 5.26
N ARG A 78 -8.34 15.57 4.93
CA ARG A 78 -9.51 14.82 5.39
C ARG A 78 -9.71 13.57 4.53
N PRO A 79 -9.97 12.40 5.13
CA PRO A 79 -10.14 11.16 4.39
C PRO A 79 -11.36 11.23 3.44
N LEU A 80 -11.15 10.82 2.19
CA LEU A 80 -12.18 10.77 1.15
C LEU A 80 -12.58 9.32 0.88
N GLY A 81 -13.36 8.76 1.81
CA GLY A 81 -13.83 7.38 1.75
C GLY A 81 -12.90 6.38 2.44
N PRO A 82 -13.15 5.07 2.27
CA PRO A 82 -12.38 4.01 2.92
C PRO A 82 -10.94 3.97 2.42
N ALA A 83 -10.03 3.53 3.28
CA ALA A 83 -8.67 3.20 2.88
C ALA A 83 -8.64 1.90 2.06
N VAL A 84 -7.70 1.83 1.13
CA VAL A 84 -7.45 0.64 0.30
C VAL A 84 -6.12 0.05 0.71
N VAL A 85 -6.10 -1.24 1.04
CA VAL A 85 -4.85 -1.98 1.18
C VAL A 85 -4.40 -2.41 -0.22
N ALA A 86 -3.12 -2.21 -0.53
CA ALA A 86 -2.47 -2.59 -1.77
C ALA A 86 -1.25 -3.47 -1.47
N GLY A 87 -1.06 -4.50 -2.28
CA GLY A 87 0.07 -5.41 -2.20
C GLY A 87 -0.36 -6.88 -2.32
N PRO A 88 0.62 -7.79 -2.22
CA PRO A 88 2.01 -7.52 -1.88
C PRO A 88 2.80 -6.80 -2.99
N LEU A 89 3.80 -6.00 -2.61
CA LEU A 89 4.80 -5.43 -3.51
C LEU A 89 6.04 -6.33 -3.48
N HIS A 90 6.19 -7.17 -4.50
CA HIS A 90 7.27 -8.14 -4.65
C HIS A 90 8.42 -7.60 -5.50
N GLU A 91 8.10 -6.85 -6.54
CA GLU A 91 9.08 -6.40 -7.52
C GLU A 91 8.89 -4.94 -7.91
N ALA A 92 9.83 -4.42 -8.70
CA ALA A 92 9.78 -3.05 -9.19
C ALA A 92 8.50 -2.76 -10.00
N ALA A 93 8.01 -3.76 -10.74
CA ALA A 93 6.79 -3.65 -11.53
C ALA A 93 5.55 -3.43 -10.65
N ASP A 94 5.44 -4.10 -9.50
CA ASP A 94 4.33 -3.89 -8.56
C ASP A 94 4.32 -2.47 -8.02
N THR A 95 5.51 -1.95 -7.67
CA THR A 95 5.64 -0.59 -7.15
C THR A 95 5.33 0.44 -8.23
N ALA A 96 5.77 0.21 -9.46
CA ALA A 96 5.43 1.06 -10.60
C ALA A 96 3.92 1.07 -10.85
N ALA A 97 3.27 -0.10 -10.86
CA ALA A 97 1.82 -0.22 -11.04
C ALA A 97 1.04 0.51 -9.94
N LEU A 98 1.51 0.45 -8.68
CA LEU A 98 0.91 1.23 -7.59
C LEU A 98 1.08 2.73 -7.80
N CYS A 99 2.28 3.18 -8.18
CA CYS A 99 2.56 4.60 -8.45
C CYS A 99 1.70 5.14 -9.60
N ASP A 100 1.56 4.39 -10.69
CA ASP A 100 0.72 4.75 -11.83
C ASP A 100 -0.74 4.90 -11.40
N TRP A 101 -1.25 3.92 -10.64
CA TRP A 101 -2.60 4.00 -10.10
C TRP A 101 -2.79 5.19 -9.13
N LEU A 102 -1.80 5.52 -8.30
CA LEU A 102 -1.87 6.71 -7.43
C LEU A 102 -1.89 8.02 -8.21
N ALA A 103 -1.17 8.07 -9.35
CA ALA A 103 -1.07 9.25 -10.18
C ALA A 103 -2.35 9.55 -10.95
N THR A 104 -3.04 8.52 -11.45
CA THR A 104 -4.20 8.70 -12.36
C THR A 104 -5.44 7.96 -11.88
N GLY A 105 -5.31 6.68 -11.51
CA GLY A 105 -6.43 5.79 -11.19
C GLY A 105 -7.19 6.17 -9.90
N LEU A 106 -6.48 6.51 -8.82
CA LEU A 106 -7.09 6.84 -7.51
C LEU A 106 -8.02 8.06 -7.59
N GLY A 107 -7.62 9.07 -8.37
CA GLY A 107 -8.42 10.27 -8.62
C GLY A 107 -9.64 9.99 -9.48
N ALA A 108 -9.50 9.10 -10.47
CA ALA A 108 -10.57 8.67 -11.36
C ALA A 108 -11.54 7.65 -10.72
N GLY A 109 -11.20 7.12 -9.54
CA GLY A 109 -11.98 6.07 -8.89
C GLY A 109 -11.81 4.70 -9.54
N GLU A 110 -10.73 4.51 -10.29
CA GLU A 110 -10.39 3.23 -10.89
C GLU A 110 -10.00 2.22 -9.80
N PRO A 111 -10.38 0.95 -9.95
CA PRO A 111 -10.01 -0.06 -8.98
C PRO A 111 -8.51 -0.36 -9.07
N LEU A 112 -7.91 -0.74 -7.95
CA LEU A 112 -6.51 -1.14 -7.87
C LEU A 112 -6.19 -2.24 -8.92
N PRO A 113 -4.98 -2.28 -9.51
CA PRO A 113 -4.58 -3.41 -10.37
C PRO A 113 -4.79 -4.76 -9.69
N SER A 114 -5.31 -5.75 -10.42
CA SER A 114 -5.76 -7.02 -9.85
C SER A 114 -4.70 -7.77 -9.05
N HIS A 115 -3.44 -7.73 -9.49
CA HIS A 115 -2.29 -8.36 -8.83
C HIS A 115 -1.88 -7.66 -7.52
N LEU A 116 -2.30 -6.42 -7.31
CA LEU A 116 -2.07 -5.66 -6.07
C LEU A 116 -3.26 -5.71 -5.11
N ARG A 117 -4.39 -6.31 -5.52
CA ARG A 117 -5.56 -6.38 -4.66
C ARG A 117 -5.28 -7.40 -3.56
N PRO A 118 -5.47 -7.02 -2.28
CA PRO A 118 -5.34 -7.96 -1.19
C PRO A 118 -6.40 -9.05 -1.35
N VAL A 119 -6.01 -10.29 -1.06
CA VAL A 119 -6.97 -11.38 -0.92
C VAL A 119 -7.85 -11.03 0.27
N THR A 120 -9.13 -10.73 0.01
CA THR A 120 -10.11 -10.56 1.08
C THR A 120 -10.26 -11.89 1.83
N VAL A 121 -9.71 -11.98 3.03
CA VAL A 121 -10.06 -13.05 3.97
C VAL A 121 -11.40 -12.65 4.56
N SER A 122 -12.48 -13.31 4.14
CA SER A 122 -13.80 -13.11 4.73
C SER A 122 -13.75 -13.57 6.19
N GLY A 123 -13.64 -12.62 7.12
CA GLY A 123 -13.80 -12.90 8.55
C GLY A 123 -15.27 -13.20 8.84
N THR A 124 -15.59 -14.44 9.20
CA THR A 124 -16.86 -14.75 9.86
C THR A 124 -16.81 -14.18 11.27
N SER A 125 -17.64 -13.16 11.51
CA SER A 125 -17.96 -12.66 12.86
C SER A 125 -18.82 -13.66 13.62
#